data_AF-A0AAN7P7A5-F1
#
_entry.id   AF-A0AAN7P7A5-F1
#
_cell.length_a   1.000
_cell.length_b   1.000
_cell.length_c   1.000
_cell.angle_alpha   90.00
_cell.angle_beta   90.00
_cell.angle_gamma   90.00
#
_symmetry.space_group_name_H-M   'P 1'
#
loop_
_entity.id
_entity.type
_entity.pdbx_description
1 polymer ?
#
loop_
_entity_poly.entity_id
_entity_poly.type
_entity_poly.pdbx_seq_one_letter_code
_entity_poly.pdbx_strand_id
1 'polypeptide(L)'
;MNLITCVLWFIIIVELSACTTHALTTKEVPLYIRQSWIKVSEPYRTACICESGVNPTAAFKSIMNTEVPNNPCLKCYYKCLYVKMNLMEQTTGALIEKEFVRQVEGCTSEVFKKCNEKTKNEVDLLKLTVCLSFLFVANAKLFLCNIDPLTTKEVLLYIRQSWVKLSDPIRTAFISESGVNPTMAFKSMMNTEISNNPSLKCYYKCIGVKLNLMEATTGIFIENEFLRQVEGVTPKVFKKCNDKTKDIVDLRNKCFEMTLCIVHSVLVPKSHAPMKQD
;
A
#
# COMPACT_ATOMS: atom_id res chain seq x y z
N MET A 1 11.24 -38.29 42.77
CA MET A 1 10.53 -37.50 41.73
C MET A 1 10.43 -38.39 40.50
N ASN A 2 9.22 -38.79 40.10
CA ASN A 2 9.03 -39.83 39.08
C ASN A 2 9.20 -39.25 37.67
N LEU A 3 9.81 -40.02 36.77
CA LEU A 3 10.04 -39.65 35.37
C LEU A 3 8.74 -39.16 34.68
N ILE A 4 7.62 -39.78 35.04
CA ILE A 4 6.28 -39.44 34.54
C ILE A 4 5.86 -38.01 34.92
N THR A 5 6.15 -37.57 36.15
CA THR A 5 5.83 -36.20 36.59
C THR A 5 6.67 -35.15 35.87
N CYS A 6 7.93 -35.44 35.54
CA CYS A 6 8.77 -34.51 34.78
C CYS A 6 8.30 -34.36 33.32
N VAL A 7 7.88 -35.46 32.68
CA VAL A 7 7.38 -35.44 31.29
C VAL A 7 6.06 -34.66 31.18
N LEU A 8 5.14 -34.84 32.13
CA LEU A 8 3.87 -34.09 32.16
C LEU A 8 4.08 -32.58 32.32
N TRP A 9 4.99 -32.15 33.21
CA TRP A 9 5.32 -30.73 33.37
C TRP A 9 5.99 -30.15 32.12
N PHE A 10 6.83 -30.93 31.43
CA PHE A 10 7.47 -30.47 30.19
C PHE A 10 6.47 -30.28 29.05
N ILE A 11 5.49 -31.19 28.91
CA ILE A 11 4.42 -31.07 27.90
C ILE A 11 3.54 -29.84 28.19
N ILE A 12 3.14 -29.64 29.45
CA ILE A 12 2.32 -28.48 29.84
C ILE A 12 3.06 -27.15 29.59
N ILE A 13 4.36 -27.08 29.88
CA ILE A 13 5.18 -25.89 29.62
C ILE A 13 5.34 -25.64 28.12
N VAL A 14 5.54 -26.69 27.31
CA VAL A 14 5.67 -26.58 25.85
C VAL A 14 4.35 -26.12 25.22
N GLU A 15 3.20 -26.65 25.64
CA GLU A 15 1.88 -26.23 25.14
C GLU A 15 1.50 -24.81 25.60
N LEU A 16 1.80 -24.42 26.84
CA LEU A 16 1.61 -23.04 27.31
C LEU A 16 2.52 -22.05 26.58
N SER A 17 3.75 -22.45 26.25
CA SER A 17 4.68 -21.59 25.48
C SER A 17 4.23 -21.38 24.04
N ALA A 18 3.69 -22.42 23.38
CA ALA A 18 3.20 -22.34 22.00
C ALA A 18 1.94 -21.47 21.85
N CYS A 19 1.15 -21.31 22.92
CA CYS A 19 -0.06 -20.49 22.89
C CYS A 19 0.23 -18.98 23.05
N THR A 20 1.34 -18.60 23.69
CA THR A 20 1.72 -17.18 23.89
C THR A 20 2.39 -16.53 22.68
N THR A 21 2.82 -17.33 21.69
CA THR A 21 3.41 -16.83 20.42
C THR A 21 2.40 -16.66 19.30
N HIS A 22 1.10 -16.52 19.60
CA HIS A 22 0.18 -15.84 18.69
C HIS A 22 0.55 -14.36 18.65
N ALA A 23 1.68 -14.08 18.01
CA ALA A 23 2.14 -12.77 17.67
C ALA A 23 0.94 -11.99 17.16
N LEU A 24 0.74 -10.82 17.77
CA LEU A 24 -0.14 -9.77 17.31
C LEU A 24 0.26 -9.42 15.88
N THR A 25 -0.17 -10.23 14.91
CA THR A 25 -0.12 -9.91 13.50
C THR A 25 -1.19 -8.84 13.36
N THR A 26 -0.77 -7.59 13.55
CA THR A 26 -1.55 -6.43 13.14
C THR A 26 -1.73 -6.57 11.64
N LYS A 27 -2.83 -7.18 11.20
CA LYS A 27 -3.13 -7.31 9.78
C LYS A 27 -3.34 -5.91 9.24
N GLU A 28 -2.37 -5.38 8.50
CA GLU A 28 -2.50 -4.04 7.93
C GLU A 28 -3.79 -3.94 7.10
N VAL A 29 -4.46 -2.78 7.17
CA VAL A 29 -5.63 -2.52 6.35
C VAL A 29 -5.23 -2.65 4.88
N PRO A 30 -5.96 -3.43 4.06
CA PRO A 30 -5.66 -3.54 2.64
C PRO A 30 -5.53 -2.17 1.98
N LEU A 31 -4.52 -2.05 1.15
CA LEU A 31 -4.09 -0.76 0.63
C LEU A 31 -5.16 -0.08 -0.26
N TYR A 32 -5.94 -0.87 -1.00
CA TYR A 32 -7.03 -0.35 -1.82
C TYR A 32 -8.13 0.32 -0.98
N ILE A 33 -8.38 -0.17 0.26
CA ILE A 33 -9.33 0.43 1.20
C ILE A 33 -8.82 1.81 1.66
N ARG A 34 -7.54 1.91 2.02
CA ARG A 34 -6.88 3.19 2.40
C ARG A 34 -6.96 4.21 1.26
N GLN A 35 -6.71 3.78 0.02
CA GLN A 35 -6.81 4.65 -1.17
C GLN A 35 -8.25 5.08 -1.44
N SER A 36 -9.24 4.19 -1.27
CA SER A 36 -10.65 4.54 -1.40
C SER A 36 -11.03 5.64 -0.41
N TRP A 37 -10.53 5.54 0.83
CA TRP A 37 -10.66 6.58 1.86
C TRP A 37 -10.09 7.94 1.44
N ILE A 38 -8.89 7.96 0.88
CA ILE A 38 -8.31 9.21 0.36
C ILE A 38 -9.21 9.78 -0.74
N LYS A 39 -9.62 8.94 -1.69
CA LYS A 39 -10.43 9.38 -2.83
C LYS A 39 -11.76 9.98 -2.39
N VAL A 40 -12.46 9.36 -1.44
CA VAL A 40 -13.77 9.84 -0.97
C VAL A 40 -13.66 11.08 -0.07
N SER A 41 -12.54 11.23 0.65
CA SER A 41 -12.28 12.40 1.51
C SER A 41 -11.63 13.58 0.77
N GLU A 42 -11.08 13.37 -0.43
CA GLU A 42 -10.34 14.37 -1.20
C GLU A 42 -11.08 15.70 -1.36
N PRO A 43 -12.39 15.74 -1.69
CA PRO A 43 -13.11 17.00 -1.85
C PRO A 43 -13.12 17.88 -0.58
N TYR A 44 -12.96 17.28 0.59
CA TYR A 44 -13.06 17.94 1.90
C TYR A 44 -11.70 18.14 2.56
N ARG A 45 -10.66 17.48 2.06
CA ARG A 45 -9.35 17.38 2.71
C ARG A 45 -8.71 18.73 2.96
N THR A 46 -8.62 19.60 1.94
CA THR A 46 -7.99 20.92 2.07
C THR A 46 -8.72 21.80 3.08
N ALA A 47 -10.06 21.81 3.03
CA ALA A 47 -10.86 22.58 3.98
C ALA A 47 -10.66 22.09 5.42
N CYS A 48 -10.68 20.77 5.63
CA CYS A 48 -10.49 20.20 6.96
C CYS A 48 -9.06 20.32 7.49
N ILE A 49 -8.05 20.30 6.61
CA ILE A 49 -6.66 20.60 7.00
C ILE A 49 -6.57 22.05 7.51
N CYS A 50 -7.18 22.99 6.79
CA CYS A 50 -7.22 24.40 7.19
C CYS A 50 -7.95 24.60 8.52
N GLU A 51 -9.15 24.03 8.66
CA GLU A 51 -10.00 24.17 9.85
C GLU A 51 -9.35 23.58 11.12
N SER A 52 -8.67 22.45 10.98
CA SER A 52 -8.07 21.74 12.12
C SER A 52 -6.65 22.19 12.47
N GLY A 53 -5.96 22.89 11.54
CA GLY A 53 -4.54 23.20 11.66
C GLY A 53 -3.63 21.97 11.64
N VAL A 54 -4.14 20.79 11.26
CA VAL A 54 -3.31 19.58 11.19
C VAL A 54 -2.23 19.72 10.13
N ASN A 55 -1.05 19.18 10.40
CA ASN A 55 -0.01 19.10 9.37
C ASN A 55 -0.51 18.22 8.18
N PRO A 56 -0.44 18.70 6.92
CA PRO A 56 -0.94 17.96 5.76
C PRO A 56 -0.32 16.56 5.60
N THR A 57 0.98 16.44 5.89
CA THR A 57 1.69 15.16 5.84
C THR A 57 1.22 14.21 6.94
N ALA A 58 0.93 14.71 8.14
CA ALA A 58 0.39 13.91 9.23
C ALA A 58 -1.02 13.38 8.90
N ALA A 59 -1.90 14.24 8.33
CA ALA A 59 -3.23 13.83 7.89
C ALA A 59 -3.20 12.77 6.78
N PHE A 60 -2.27 12.90 5.83
CA PHE A 60 -2.10 11.90 4.77
C PHE A 60 -1.55 10.57 5.32
N LYS A 61 -0.50 10.64 6.16
CA LYS A 61 0.11 9.45 6.77
C LYS A 61 -0.85 8.72 7.69
N SER A 62 -1.75 9.40 8.38
CA SER A 62 -2.67 8.72 9.29
C SER A 62 -3.66 7.81 8.56
N ILE A 63 -4.07 8.18 7.34
CA ILE A 63 -4.90 7.34 6.48
C ILE A 63 -4.04 6.25 5.81
N MET A 64 -2.88 6.63 5.26
CA MET A 64 -2.04 5.70 4.49
C MET A 64 -1.31 4.67 5.33
N ASN A 65 -0.84 5.01 6.51
CA ASN A 65 -0.05 4.12 7.36
C ASN A 65 -0.89 3.50 8.48
N THR A 66 -2.18 3.85 8.58
CA THR A 66 -3.05 3.45 9.71
C THR A 66 -2.49 3.86 11.08
N GLU A 67 -1.61 4.86 11.10
CA GLU A 67 -1.00 5.43 12.29
C GLU A 67 -1.86 6.60 12.75
N VAL A 68 -2.56 6.44 13.86
CA VAL A 68 -3.38 7.53 14.42
C VAL A 68 -2.71 8.04 15.69
N PRO A 69 -1.71 8.94 15.58
CA PRO A 69 -1.07 9.52 16.75
C PRO A 69 -2.10 10.28 17.58
N ASN A 70 -1.90 10.32 18.90
CA ASN A 70 -2.73 11.11 19.81
C ASN A 70 -2.46 12.61 19.63
N ASN A 71 -2.93 13.18 18.52
CA ASN A 71 -2.74 14.57 18.11
C ASN A 71 -4.11 15.28 18.09
N PRO A 72 -4.30 16.36 18.86
CA PRO A 72 -5.59 17.05 18.94
C PRO A 72 -6.02 17.68 17.60
N CYS A 73 -5.11 18.24 16.80
CA CYS A 73 -5.41 18.74 15.46
C CYS A 73 -5.87 17.61 14.54
N LEU A 74 -5.27 16.42 14.66
CA LEU A 74 -5.70 15.25 13.88
C LEU A 74 -7.12 14.78 14.29
N LYS A 75 -7.49 14.88 15.56
CA LYS A 75 -8.87 14.64 16.03
C LYS A 75 -9.86 15.60 15.36
N CYS A 76 -9.53 16.90 15.36
CA CYS A 76 -10.33 17.93 14.71
C CYS A 76 -10.44 17.68 13.20
N TYR A 77 -9.37 17.26 12.54
CA TYR A 77 -9.35 16.91 11.13
C TYR A 77 -10.36 15.79 10.79
N TYR A 78 -10.31 14.67 11.51
CA TYR A 78 -11.25 13.57 11.28
C TYR A 78 -12.69 13.92 11.60
N LYS A 79 -12.93 14.70 12.66
CA LYS A 79 -14.26 15.23 12.96
C LYS A 79 -14.80 16.06 11.78
N CYS A 80 -13.98 16.98 11.26
CA CYS A 80 -14.35 17.79 10.10
C CYS A 80 -14.69 16.92 8.88
N LEU A 81 -13.84 15.92 8.58
CA LEU A 81 -14.11 14.99 7.48
C LEU A 81 -15.45 14.28 7.67
N TYR A 82 -15.70 13.74 8.85
CA TYR A 82 -16.91 12.93 9.09
C TYR A 82 -18.17 13.77 8.99
N VAL A 83 -18.16 15.00 9.49
CA VAL A 83 -19.28 15.93 9.34
C VAL A 83 -19.49 16.31 7.88
N LYS A 84 -18.43 16.75 7.16
CA LYS A 84 -18.56 17.19 5.77
C LYS A 84 -18.92 16.07 4.79
N MET A 85 -18.53 14.83 5.10
CA MET A 85 -18.89 13.64 4.32
C MET A 85 -20.28 13.09 4.68
N ASN A 86 -20.99 13.71 5.64
CA ASN A 86 -22.24 13.21 6.18
C ASN A 86 -22.12 11.78 6.77
N LEU A 87 -20.96 11.47 7.35
CA LEU A 87 -20.72 10.22 8.09
C LEU A 87 -21.09 10.37 9.57
N MET A 88 -21.17 11.61 10.06
CA MET A 88 -21.47 11.93 11.45
C MET A 88 -22.44 13.10 11.53
N GLU A 89 -23.45 12.95 12.38
CA GLU A 89 -24.39 14.02 12.71
C GLU A 89 -23.67 15.16 13.44
N GLN A 90 -23.83 16.39 12.94
CA GLN A 90 -23.10 17.55 13.46
C GLN A 90 -23.46 17.89 14.91
N THR A 91 -24.73 17.70 15.30
CA THR A 91 -25.27 18.08 16.60
C THR A 91 -25.00 17.03 17.68
N THR A 92 -25.22 15.76 17.36
CA THR A 92 -25.11 14.65 18.33
C THR A 92 -23.76 13.96 18.30
N GLY A 93 -22.98 14.12 17.22
CA GLY A 93 -21.76 13.34 16.99
C GLY A 93 -22.03 11.86 16.66
N ALA A 94 -23.30 11.47 16.45
CA ALA A 94 -23.66 10.10 16.13
C ALA A 94 -23.19 9.72 14.73
N LEU A 95 -22.59 8.54 14.58
CA LEU A 95 -22.20 7.99 13.28
C LEU A 95 -23.42 7.50 12.50
N ILE A 96 -23.44 7.72 11.19
CA ILE A 96 -24.57 7.39 10.31
C ILE A 96 -24.24 6.10 9.54
N GLU A 97 -24.75 4.96 10.03
CA GLU A 97 -24.46 3.62 9.48
C GLU A 97 -24.62 3.56 7.95
N LYS A 98 -25.75 4.06 7.45
CA LYS A 98 -26.09 4.03 6.02
C LYS A 98 -25.02 4.73 5.17
N GLU A 99 -24.49 5.84 5.66
CA GLU A 99 -23.50 6.63 4.93
C GLU A 99 -22.11 6.00 4.99
N PHE A 100 -21.74 5.40 6.12
CA PHE A 100 -20.52 4.59 6.21
C PHE A 100 -20.55 3.42 5.23
N VAL A 101 -21.59 2.60 5.24
CA VAL A 101 -21.69 1.43 4.35
C VAL A 101 -21.71 1.85 2.87
N ARG A 102 -22.28 3.02 2.56
CA ARG A 102 -22.37 3.54 1.19
C ARG A 102 -21.05 4.11 0.68
N GLN A 103 -20.32 4.84 1.52
CA GLN A 103 -19.17 5.65 1.10
C GLN A 103 -17.82 5.02 1.41
N VAL A 104 -17.77 4.15 2.43
CA VAL A 104 -16.52 3.61 2.96
C VAL A 104 -16.34 2.17 2.50
N GLU A 105 -15.45 1.98 1.54
CA GLU A 105 -15.06 0.67 1.03
C GLU A 105 -14.66 -0.28 2.17
N GLY A 106 -15.18 -1.51 2.15
CA GLY A 106 -14.92 -2.53 3.17
C GLY A 106 -15.73 -2.38 4.47
N CYS A 107 -16.54 -1.32 4.62
CA CYS A 107 -17.42 -1.16 5.77
C CYS A 107 -18.78 -1.82 5.47
N THR A 108 -19.07 -2.96 6.10
CA THR A 108 -20.40 -3.57 6.06
C THR A 108 -21.23 -3.14 7.27
N SER A 109 -22.56 -3.32 7.21
CA SER A 109 -23.46 -3.08 8.36
C SER A 109 -23.00 -3.82 9.62
N GLU A 110 -22.52 -5.06 9.47
CA GLU A 110 -22.00 -5.86 10.59
C GLU A 110 -20.73 -5.26 11.19
N VAL A 111 -19.78 -4.84 10.33
CA VAL A 111 -18.54 -4.19 10.77
C VAL A 111 -18.84 -2.89 11.50
N PHE A 112 -19.74 -2.07 10.94
CA PHE A 112 -20.17 -0.82 11.53
C PHE A 112 -20.79 -1.02 12.90
N LYS A 113 -21.78 -1.91 13.04
CA LYS A 113 -22.47 -2.18 14.31
C LYS A 113 -21.51 -2.70 15.38
N LYS A 114 -20.62 -3.64 15.03
CA LYS A 114 -19.58 -4.12 15.94
C LYS A 114 -18.65 -3.00 16.41
N CYS A 115 -18.33 -2.06 15.53
CA CYS A 115 -17.51 -0.91 15.91
C CYS A 115 -18.28 0.03 16.85
N ASN A 116 -19.48 0.44 16.43
CA ASN A 116 -20.29 1.39 17.15
C ASN A 116 -20.62 0.91 18.57
N GLU A 117 -20.88 -0.38 18.76
CA GLU A 117 -21.11 -0.96 20.08
C GLU A 117 -19.85 -0.90 20.97
N LYS A 118 -18.67 -1.19 20.40
CA LYS A 118 -17.39 -1.10 21.13
C LYS A 118 -17.05 0.34 21.55
N THR A 119 -17.55 1.32 20.81
CA THR A 119 -17.26 2.74 21.05
C THR A 119 -18.42 3.51 21.68
N LYS A 120 -19.51 2.83 22.03
CA LYS A 120 -20.76 3.46 22.51
C LYS A 120 -20.56 4.35 23.74
N ASN A 121 -19.58 4.01 24.58
CA ASN A 121 -19.24 4.75 25.80
C ASN A 121 -17.98 5.59 25.65
N GLU A 122 -17.40 5.66 24.45
CA GLU A 122 -16.14 6.35 24.22
C GLU A 122 -16.40 7.80 23.81
N VAL A 123 -15.89 8.73 24.61
CA VAL A 123 -16.04 10.17 24.40
C VAL A 123 -14.96 10.69 23.44
N ASP A 124 -13.83 9.98 23.33
CA ASP A 124 -12.75 10.35 22.41
C ASP A 124 -13.10 9.95 20.96
N LEU A 125 -13.47 10.95 20.16
CA LEU A 125 -13.65 10.86 18.72
C LEU A 125 -12.51 10.13 18.00
N LEU A 126 -11.27 10.24 18.50
CA LEU A 126 -10.14 9.51 17.90
C LEU A 126 -10.34 8.02 18.06
N LYS A 127 -10.73 7.53 19.23
CA LYS A 127 -10.98 6.09 19.45
C LYS A 127 -12.20 5.60 18.67
N LEU A 128 -13.17 6.47 18.41
CA LEU A 128 -14.28 6.24 17.49
C LEU A 128 -13.77 6.05 16.04
N THR A 129 -12.92 6.98 15.56
CA THR A 129 -12.31 6.93 14.22
C THR A 129 -11.31 5.77 14.08
N VAL A 130 -10.57 5.46 15.13
CA VAL A 130 -9.63 4.35 15.26
C VAL A 130 -10.39 3.04 15.24
N CYS A 131 -11.53 2.90 15.92
CA CYS A 131 -12.33 1.69 15.81
C CYS A 131 -12.75 1.40 14.37
N LEU A 132 -13.14 2.42 13.60
CA LEU A 132 -13.44 2.28 12.18
C LEU A 132 -12.19 1.97 11.37
N SER A 133 -11.05 2.59 11.68
CA SER A 133 -9.75 2.36 11.01
C SER A 133 -9.15 0.98 11.32
N PHE A 134 -9.35 0.46 12.53
CA PHE A 134 -8.78 -0.79 13.06
C PHE A 134 -9.71 -2.00 12.89
N LEU A 135 -11.02 -1.85 12.67
CA LEU A 135 -11.88 -3.01 12.36
C LEU A 135 -11.75 -3.51 10.91
N PHE A 136 -11.09 -2.75 10.03
CA PHE A 136 -10.58 -3.28 8.76
C PHE A 136 -9.45 -4.32 8.98
N VAL A 137 -8.68 -4.17 10.06
CA VAL A 137 -7.63 -5.11 10.49
C VAL A 137 -8.24 -6.35 11.15
N ALA A 138 -9.26 -6.16 12.00
CA ALA A 138 -9.82 -7.24 12.82
C ALA A 138 -10.82 -8.15 12.07
N ASN A 139 -11.55 -7.67 11.05
CA ASN A 139 -12.45 -8.54 10.28
C ASN A 139 -11.74 -9.46 9.29
N ALA A 140 -10.45 -9.24 9.02
CA ALA A 140 -9.63 -10.23 8.34
C ALA A 140 -9.44 -11.52 9.19
N LYS A 141 -9.88 -11.58 10.46
CA LYS A 141 -9.90 -12.83 11.25
C LYS A 141 -11.19 -13.63 11.07
N LEU A 142 -12.34 -12.98 10.76
CA LEU A 142 -13.59 -13.69 10.50
C LEU A 142 -13.73 -14.12 9.03
N PHE A 143 -13.07 -13.42 8.12
CA PHE A 143 -13.09 -13.74 6.70
C PHE A 143 -12.09 -14.87 6.32
N LEU A 144 -11.07 -15.15 7.15
CA LEU A 144 -9.95 -16.04 6.82
C LEU A 144 -10.07 -17.52 7.25
N CYS A 145 -11.26 -18.05 7.56
CA CYS A 145 -11.46 -19.51 7.42
C CYS A 145 -11.78 -19.93 5.97
N ASN A 146 -11.89 -18.97 5.04
CA ASN A 146 -12.08 -19.22 3.60
C ASN A 146 -11.52 -18.07 2.73
N ILE A 147 -10.22 -17.74 2.80
CA ILE A 147 -9.61 -17.00 1.68
C ILE A 147 -8.34 -17.67 1.20
N ASP A 148 -8.40 -17.93 -0.09
CA ASP A 148 -7.33 -18.00 -1.06
C ASP A 148 -6.08 -17.16 -0.74
N PRO A 149 -4.91 -17.57 -1.26
CA PRO A 149 -3.68 -16.76 -1.22
C PRO A 149 -3.95 -15.35 -1.74
N LEU A 150 -3.31 -14.34 -1.14
CA LEU A 150 -3.33 -12.93 -1.56
C LEU A 150 -3.54 -12.84 -3.07
N THR A 151 -4.68 -12.31 -3.49
CA THR A 151 -4.98 -12.27 -4.92
C THR A 151 -3.89 -11.46 -5.59
N THR A 152 -3.39 -11.94 -6.73
CA THR A 152 -2.27 -11.32 -7.48
C THR A 152 -2.40 -9.79 -7.52
N LYS A 153 -3.63 -9.28 -7.70
CA LYS A 153 -3.99 -7.85 -7.75
C LYS A 153 -3.49 -7.00 -6.57
N GLU A 154 -3.49 -7.51 -5.34
CA GLU A 154 -3.09 -6.74 -4.14
C GLU A 154 -1.57 -6.54 -4.09
N VAL A 155 -0.80 -7.57 -4.46
CA VAL A 155 0.67 -7.49 -4.58
C VAL A 155 1.07 -6.50 -5.69
N LEU A 156 0.33 -6.48 -6.81
CA LEU A 156 0.56 -5.51 -7.90
C LEU A 156 0.41 -4.06 -7.43
N LEU A 157 -0.63 -3.81 -6.64
CA LEU A 157 -0.95 -2.47 -6.16
C LEU A 157 0.14 -1.93 -5.21
N TYR A 158 0.61 -2.76 -4.29
CA TYR A 158 1.70 -2.42 -3.37
C TYR A 158 2.97 -2.04 -4.14
N ILE A 159 3.40 -2.89 -5.08
CA ILE A 159 4.61 -2.67 -5.89
C ILE A 159 4.50 -1.36 -6.68
N ARG A 160 3.35 -1.10 -7.33
CA ARG A 160 3.11 0.16 -8.08
C ARG A 160 3.24 1.39 -7.20
N GLN A 161 2.76 1.35 -5.97
CA GLN A 161 2.85 2.48 -5.06
C GLN A 161 4.25 2.73 -4.56
N SER A 162 5.00 1.68 -4.25
CA SER A 162 6.40 1.83 -3.84
C SER A 162 7.23 2.47 -4.96
N TRP A 163 6.92 2.15 -6.22
CA TRP A 163 7.55 2.78 -7.37
C TRP A 163 7.17 4.26 -7.49
N VAL A 164 5.93 4.64 -7.21
CA VAL A 164 5.54 6.06 -7.15
C VAL A 164 6.23 6.77 -6.00
N LYS A 165 6.26 6.19 -4.80
CA LYS A 165 6.93 6.78 -3.65
C LYS A 165 8.42 7.02 -3.92
N LEU A 166 9.06 6.09 -4.61
CA LEU A 166 10.45 6.20 -5.03
C LEU A 166 10.67 7.38 -6.00
N SER A 167 9.74 7.60 -6.94
CA SER A 167 9.89 8.65 -7.95
C SER A 167 9.29 10.00 -7.56
N ASP A 168 8.36 10.06 -6.61
CA ASP A 168 7.58 11.27 -6.29
C ASP A 168 8.45 12.50 -5.95
N PRO A 169 9.51 12.40 -5.11
CA PRO A 169 10.34 13.56 -4.75
C PRO A 169 11.05 14.21 -5.94
N ILE A 170 11.23 13.46 -7.03
CA ILE A 170 12.04 13.83 -8.19
C ILE A 170 11.24 13.79 -9.51
N ARG A 171 9.94 13.43 -9.44
CA ARG A 171 9.06 13.26 -10.59
C ARG A 171 8.96 14.53 -11.42
N THR A 172 8.83 15.69 -10.78
CA THR A 172 8.74 16.98 -11.48
C THR A 172 10.00 17.27 -12.29
N ALA A 173 11.18 16.97 -11.75
CA ALA A 173 12.45 17.13 -12.47
C ALA A 173 12.52 16.18 -13.68
N PHE A 174 12.11 14.93 -13.51
CA PHE A 174 12.11 13.94 -14.61
C PHE A 174 11.14 14.30 -15.72
N ILE A 175 9.94 14.78 -15.37
CA ILE A 175 8.95 15.23 -16.34
C ILE A 175 9.51 16.42 -17.13
N SER A 176 10.10 17.39 -16.46
CA SER A 176 10.71 18.56 -17.10
C SER A 176 11.87 18.19 -18.02
N GLU A 177 12.77 17.30 -17.60
CA GLU A 177 13.96 16.92 -18.36
C GLU A 177 13.61 16.03 -19.58
N SER A 178 12.62 15.15 -19.44
CA SER A 178 12.21 14.23 -20.51
C SER A 178 11.20 14.81 -21.49
N GLY A 179 10.51 15.90 -21.10
CA GLY A 179 9.38 16.45 -21.85
C GLY A 179 8.19 15.50 -21.97
N VAL A 180 8.11 14.47 -21.11
CA VAL A 180 6.97 13.53 -21.11
C VAL A 180 5.72 14.23 -20.57
N ASN A 181 4.56 13.91 -21.13
CA ASN A 181 3.29 14.36 -20.58
C ASN A 181 3.13 13.82 -19.13
N PRO A 182 2.82 14.65 -18.11
CA PRO A 182 2.70 14.22 -16.72
C PRO A 182 1.70 13.07 -16.52
N THR A 183 0.56 13.13 -17.21
CA THR A 183 -0.47 12.09 -17.16
C THR A 183 0.03 10.78 -17.76
N MET A 184 0.81 10.86 -18.85
CA MET A 184 1.44 9.67 -19.46
C MET A 184 2.46 9.03 -18.52
N ALA A 185 3.33 9.83 -17.88
CA ALA A 185 4.28 9.33 -16.89
C ALA A 185 3.56 8.63 -15.73
N PHE A 186 2.54 9.28 -15.16
CA PHE A 186 1.73 8.71 -14.08
C PHE A 186 1.05 7.39 -14.48
N LYS A 187 0.36 7.35 -15.62
CA LYS A 187 -0.32 6.16 -16.12
C LYS A 187 0.66 5.00 -16.39
N SER A 188 1.84 5.31 -16.93
CA SER A 188 2.86 4.28 -17.18
C SER A 188 3.35 3.61 -15.90
N MET A 189 3.49 4.36 -14.80
CA MET A 189 3.93 3.82 -13.51
C MET A 189 2.80 3.14 -12.72
N MET A 190 1.60 3.75 -12.70
CA MET A 190 0.49 3.30 -11.85
C MET A 190 -0.44 2.29 -12.51
N ASN A 191 -0.67 2.44 -13.81
CA ASN A 191 -1.62 1.62 -14.55
C ASN A 191 -0.93 0.63 -15.48
N THR A 192 0.41 0.67 -15.56
CA THR A 192 1.22 -0.15 -16.48
C THR A 192 0.85 0.08 -17.95
N GLU A 193 0.26 1.24 -18.24
CA GLU A 193 -0.03 1.71 -19.59
C GLU A 193 1.27 2.27 -20.20
N ILE A 194 2.17 1.37 -20.60
CA ILE A 194 3.49 1.74 -21.13
C ILE A 194 3.38 1.83 -22.65
N SER A 195 3.48 3.06 -23.19
CA SER A 195 3.48 3.31 -24.63
C SER A 195 4.90 3.45 -25.17
N ASN A 196 5.13 3.11 -26.44
CA ASN A 196 6.42 3.26 -27.11
C ASN A 196 6.70 4.74 -27.50
N ASN A 197 6.52 5.67 -26.57
CA ASN A 197 6.70 7.10 -26.79
C ASN A 197 8.15 7.54 -26.51
N PRO A 198 8.82 8.33 -27.39
CA PRO A 198 10.20 8.76 -27.18
C PRO A 198 10.43 9.54 -25.87
N SER A 199 9.53 10.45 -25.49
CA SER A 199 9.62 11.21 -24.23
C SER A 199 9.47 10.29 -23.03
N LEU A 200 8.61 9.28 -23.11
CA LEU A 200 8.48 8.28 -22.04
C LEU A 200 9.75 7.43 -21.88
N LYS A 201 10.43 7.08 -22.98
CA LYS A 201 11.74 6.41 -22.92
C LYS A 201 12.81 7.30 -22.27
N CYS A 202 12.82 8.59 -22.60
CA CYS A 202 13.67 9.58 -21.91
C CYS A 202 13.36 9.64 -20.41
N TYR A 203 12.08 9.61 -20.03
CA TYR A 203 11.64 9.60 -18.63
C TYR A 203 12.20 8.40 -17.86
N TYR A 204 12.11 7.18 -18.40
CA TYR A 204 12.67 6.00 -17.74
C TYR A 204 14.20 5.99 -17.67
N LYS A 205 14.89 6.55 -18.67
CA LYS A 205 16.34 6.80 -18.57
C LYS A 205 16.66 7.73 -17.40
N CYS A 206 15.92 8.83 -17.27
CA CYS A 206 16.12 9.80 -16.19
C CYS A 206 15.96 9.13 -14.82
N ILE A 207 14.90 8.33 -14.63
CA ILE A 207 14.70 7.52 -13.43
C ILE A 207 15.93 6.64 -13.16
N GLY A 208 16.36 5.84 -14.15
CA GLY A 208 17.47 4.90 -13.99
C GLY A 208 18.77 5.58 -13.57
N VAL A 209 19.12 6.70 -14.20
CA VAL A 209 20.36 7.42 -13.92
C VAL A 209 20.29 8.20 -12.61
N LYS A 210 19.21 8.96 -12.39
CA LYS A 210 19.13 9.91 -11.26
C LYS A 210 18.86 9.22 -9.92
N LEU A 211 18.23 8.05 -9.94
CA LEU A 211 18.12 7.18 -8.77
C LEU A 211 19.35 6.29 -8.58
N ASN A 212 20.40 6.45 -9.38
CA ASN A 212 21.61 5.62 -9.32
C ASN A 212 21.30 4.11 -9.50
N LEU A 213 20.26 3.77 -10.26
CA LEU A 213 19.92 2.38 -10.61
C LEU A 213 20.76 1.90 -11.80
N MET A 214 21.28 2.84 -12.59
CA MET A 214 22.07 2.60 -13.79
C MET A 214 23.17 3.65 -13.92
N GLU A 215 24.38 3.21 -14.27
CA GLU A 215 25.49 4.10 -14.58
C GLU A 215 25.21 4.95 -15.83
N ALA A 216 25.42 6.26 -15.73
CA ALA A 216 25.07 7.21 -16.78
C ALA A 216 25.87 7.03 -18.08
N THR A 217 27.12 6.56 -17.97
CA THR A 217 28.07 6.44 -19.08
C THR A 217 28.01 5.08 -19.76
N THR A 218 28.00 4.00 -18.97
CA THR A 218 28.05 2.62 -19.47
C THR A 218 26.66 2.04 -19.71
N GLY A 219 25.63 2.59 -19.07
CA GLY A 219 24.29 2.00 -19.07
C GLY A 219 24.20 0.66 -18.36
N ILE A 220 25.15 0.35 -17.47
CA ILE A 220 25.13 -0.88 -16.67
C ILE A 220 24.22 -0.65 -15.46
N PHE A 221 23.27 -1.57 -15.22
CA PHE A 221 22.42 -1.52 -14.04
C PHE A 221 23.19 -1.98 -12.80
N ILE A 222 23.06 -1.22 -11.71
CA ILE A 222 23.74 -1.48 -10.44
C ILE A 222 22.84 -2.42 -9.62
N GLU A 223 23.10 -3.73 -9.68
CA GLU A 223 22.21 -4.77 -9.13
C GLU A 223 21.80 -4.52 -7.67
N ASN A 224 22.78 -4.29 -6.78
CA ASN A 224 22.51 -4.07 -5.36
C ASN A 224 21.58 -2.87 -5.13
N GLU A 225 21.81 -1.78 -5.86
CA GLU A 225 21.03 -0.57 -5.72
C GLU A 225 19.64 -0.72 -6.32
N PHE A 226 19.53 -1.46 -7.42
CA PHE A 226 18.27 -1.81 -8.05
C PHE A 226 17.40 -2.66 -7.13
N LEU A 227 17.94 -3.74 -6.57
CA LEU A 227 17.22 -4.64 -5.66
C LEU A 227 16.84 -3.95 -4.34
N ARG A 228 17.66 -2.98 -3.88
CA ARG A 228 17.39 -2.19 -2.68
C ARG A 228 16.22 -1.21 -2.87
N GLN A 229 16.14 -0.57 -4.04
CA GLN A 229 15.16 0.52 -4.26
C GLN A 229 13.88 0.07 -4.97
N VAL A 230 13.95 -0.94 -5.84
CA VAL A 230 12.83 -1.35 -6.70
C VAL A 230 12.10 -2.54 -6.10
N GLU A 231 11.11 -2.23 -5.25
CA GLU A 231 10.31 -3.26 -4.58
C GLU A 231 9.63 -4.22 -5.57
N GLY A 232 9.51 -5.49 -5.15
CA GLY A 232 8.95 -6.57 -5.95
C GLY A 232 9.94 -7.23 -6.92
N VAL A 233 11.12 -6.65 -7.13
CA VAL A 233 12.16 -7.23 -8.00
C VAL A 233 13.04 -8.17 -7.19
N THR A 234 13.02 -9.46 -7.54
CA THR A 234 13.92 -10.46 -6.97
C THR A 234 15.23 -10.54 -7.78
N PRO A 235 16.34 -11.07 -7.22
CA PRO A 235 17.58 -11.27 -7.98
C PRO A 235 17.37 -12.05 -9.28
N LYS A 236 16.48 -13.06 -9.25
CA LYS A 236 16.12 -13.85 -10.44
C LYS A 236 15.43 -13.02 -11.52
N VAL A 237 14.49 -12.15 -11.13
CA VAL A 237 13.80 -11.25 -12.06
C VAL A 237 14.78 -10.21 -12.61
N PHE A 238 15.58 -9.60 -11.74
CA PHE A 238 16.61 -8.64 -12.15
C PHE A 238 17.56 -9.23 -13.17
N LYS A 239 18.20 -10.37 -12.85
CA LYS A 239 19.15 -11.05 -13.76
C LYS A 239 18.52 -11.36 -15.11
N LYS A 240 17.32 -11.95 -15.11
CA LYS A 240 16.58 -12.25 -16.35
C LYS A 240 16.37 -11.00 -17.22
N CYS A 241 15.97 -9.89 -16.61
CA CYS A 241 15.69 -8.65 -17.34
C CYS A 241 16.95 -7.89 -17.75
N ASN A 242 17.99 -7.93 -16.93
CA ASN A 242 19.30 -7.37 -17.24
C ASN A 242 19.94 -8.13 -18.41
N ASP A 243 19.93 -9.47 -18.40
CA ASP A 243 20.44 -10.30 -19.49
C ASP A 243 19.69 -10.05 -20.80
N LYS A 244 18.36 -9.84 -20.74
CA LYS A 244 17.53 -9.52 -21.91
C LYS A 244 17.88 -8.16 -22.54
N THR A 245 18.40 -7.21 -21.75
CA THR A 245 18.61 -5.83 -22.18
C THR A 245 20.10 -5.46 -22.33
N LYS A 246 21.02 -6.38 -22.04
CA LYS A 246 22.46 -6.11 -21.99
C LYS A 246 23.03 -5.58 -23.32
N ASP A 247 22.51 -6.06 -24.45
CA ASP A 247 23.01 -5.72 -25.80
C ASP A 247 22.34 -4.46 -26.39
N ILE A 248 21.43 -3.81 -25.66
CA ILE A 248 20.77 -2.58 -26.12
C ILE A 248 21.69 -1.39 -25.87
N VAL A 249 22.18 -0.77 -26.96
CA VAL A 249 23.13 0.36 -26.91
C VAL A 249 22.45 1.69 -26.54
N ASP A 250 21.28 2.01 -27.11
CA ASP A 250 20.56 3.25 -26.76
C ASP A 250 20.01 3.15 -25.33
N LEU A 251 20.54 3.98 -24.43
CA LEU A 251 20.21 3.95 -22.99
C LEU A 251 18.72 4.18 -22.71
N ARG A 252 18.01 4.93 -23.55
CA ARG A 252 16.57 5.18 -23.37
C ARG A 252 15.78 3.91 -23.66
N ASN A 253 16.11 3.23 -24.76
CA ASN A 253 15.55 1.92 -25.09
C ASN A 253 15.92 0.89 -24.03
N LYS A 254 17.16 0.88 -23.53
CA LYS A 254 17.62 -0.07 -22.50
C LYS A 254 16.81 0.05 -21.21
N CYS A 255 16.67 1.25 -20.64
CA CYS A 255 15.84 1.49 -19.45
C CYS A 255 14.37 1.15 -19.67
N PHE A 256 13.84 1.49 -20.83
CA PHE A 256 12.45 1.21 -21.17
C PHE A 256 12.18 -0.29 -21.26
N GLU A 257 13.02 -1.05 -21.97
CA GLU A 257 12.89 -2.52 -22.08
C GLU A 257 13.13 -3.24 -20.75
N MET A 258 14.04 -2.72 -19.91
CA MET A 258 14.24 -3.24 -18.54
C MET A 258 12.95 -3.09 -17.73
N THR A 259 12.33 -1.91 -17.80
CA THR A 259 11.06 -1.61 -17.12
C THR A 259 9.94 -2.54 -17.60
N LEU A 260 9.76 -2.67 -18.92
CA LEU A 260 8.77 -3.58 -19.50
C LEU A 260 8.99 -5.03 -19.05
N CYS A 261 10.24 -5.50 -19.05
CA CYS A 261 10.57 -6.85 -18.61
C CYS A 261 10.20 -7.09 -17.15
N ILE A 262 10.50 -6.13 -16.26
CA ILE A 262 10.17 -6.23 -14.84
C ILE A 262 8.66 -6.21 -14.65
N VAL A 263 7.96 -5.25 -15.25
CA VAL A 263 6.51 -5.12 -15.20
C VAL A 263 5.84 -6.43 -15.64
N HIS A 264 6.28 -7.03 -16.75
CA HIS A 264 5.75 -8.34 -17.17
C HIS A 264 6.13 -9.49 -16.22
N SER A 265 7.36 -9.50 -15.69
CA SER A 265 7.83 -10.61 -14.85
C SER A 265 7.27 -10.58 -13.43
N VAL A 266 6.92 -9.39 -12.93
CA VAL A 266 6.37 -9.18 -11.59
C VAL A 266 4.84 -9.19 -11.63
N LEU A 267 4.24 -8.60 -12.67
CA LEU A 267 2.80 -8.34 -12.67
C LEU A 267 1.93 -9.33 -13.44
N VAL A 268 2.51 -10.10 -14.35
CA VAL A 268 1.78 -11.20 -15.00
C VAL A 268 1.95 -12.43 -14.13
N PRO A 269 0.92 -12.85 -13.37
CA PRO A 269 1.00 -14.13 -12.66
C PRO A 269 1.33 -15.20 -13.69
N LYS A 270 2.17 -16.17 -13.31
CA LYS A 270 2.36 -17.40 -14.09
C LYS A 270 1.06 -18.21 -14.05
N SER A 271 0.00 -17.71 -14.68
CA SER A 271 -1.16 -18.52 -14.98
C SER A 271 -0.69 -19.52 -16.04
N HIS A 272 -0.38 -20.73 -15.56
CA HIS A 272 -0.16 -21.94 -16.34
C HIS A 272 1.26 -22.05 -16.92
N ALA A 273 2.17 -22.58 -16.10
CA ALA A 273 3.16 -23.48 -16.70
C ALA A 273 2.37 -24.69 -17.24
N PRO A 274 2.53 -25.09 -18.51
CA PRO A 274 1.92 -26.33 -18.98
C PRO A 274 2.40 -27.46 -18.07
N MET A 275 1.47 -28.20 -17.46
CA MET A 275 1.81 -29.48 -16.83
C MET A 275 2.53 -30.30 -17.90
N LYS A 276 3.78 -30.67 -17.64
CA LYS A 276 4.43 -31.71 -18.41
C LYS A 276 3.55 -32.95 -18.25
N GLN A 277 2.95 -33.40 -19.34
CA GLN A 277 2.47 -34.77 -19.44
C GLN A 277 3.73 -35.61 -19.63
N ASP A 278 4.15 -36.26 -18.56
CA ASP A 278 5.08 -37.39 -18.62
C ASP A 278 4.37 -38.60 -19.24
#